data_AF-A0A4Q5YQA8-F1
#
_entry.id   AF-A0A4Q5YQA8-F1
#
_cell.length_a   1.000
_cell.length_b   1.000
_cell.length_c   1.000
_cell.angle_alpha   90.00
_cell.angle_beta   90.00
_cell.angle_gamma   90.00
#
_symmetry.space_group_name_H-M   'P 1'
#
loop_
_entity.id
_entity.type
_entity.pdbx_description
1 polymer ?
#
loop_
_entity_poly.entity_id
_entity_poly.type
_entity_poly.pdbx_seq_one_letter_code
_entity_poly.pdbx_strand_id
1 'polypeptide(L)'
;MRKQFLFLLSAFLLTASLHAQSSKAKPKAAPSKPKLVAKKTTSGTKQYAATTAAGWSTEEKTVFFNACIKELNWSKDSSTRYCNCMLAKIEKLYPSAKESENLTQEKAVELAKACLASEVGSSNWGAKERTEFSKQCEAVATKNVGADKAKSYCDCMLVKIEKEFPNPADVSQMKQETVAKWAEECNKQ
;
A
#
# COMPACT_ATOMS: atom_id res chain seq x y z
N MET A 1 -2.17 25.25 -21.27
CA MET A 1 -2.29 25.14 -19.79
C MET A 1 -1.25 24.23 -19.12
N ARG A 2 -0.27 23.64 -19.84
CA ARG A 2 0.74 22.72 -19.27
C ARG A 2 1.93 23.38 -18.54
N LYS A 3 2.20 24.67 -18.74
CA LYS A 3 3.42 25.33 -18.21
C LYS A 3 3.36 25.75 -16.74
N GLN A 4 2.18 25.93 -16.14
CA GLN A 4 2.08 26.37 -14.73
C GLN A 4 2.32 25.25 -13.69
N PHE A 5 2.04 23.99 -14.04
CA PHE A 5 2.35 22.83 -13.18
C PHE A 5 3.85 22.67 -12.89
N LEU A 6 4.67 23.21 -13.77
CA LEU A 6 6.09 22.92 -13.87
C LEU A 6 6.96 23.82 -13.00
N PHE A 7 6.47 25.01 -12.67
CA PHE A 7 7.21 25.96 -11.84
C PHE A 7 7.04 25.72 -10.34
N LEU A 8 5.95 25.08 -9.91
CA LEU A 8 5.69 24.88 -8.49
C LEU A 8 6.51 23.72 -7.92
N LEU A 9 6.64 22.59 -8.61
CA LEU A 9 7.47 21.47 -8.13
C LEU A 9 8.96 21.82 -8.00
N SER A 10 9.50 22.68 -8.88
CA SER A 10 10.91 23.10 -8.84
C SER A 10 11.22 24.15 -7.76
N ALA A 11 10.21 24.92 -7.31
CA ALA A 11 10.41 25.99 -6.33
C ALA A 11 10.47 25.50 -4.86
N PHE A 12 10.01 24.27 -4.58
CA PHE A 12 9.89 23.76 -3.21
C PHE A 12 11.12 23.02 -2.67
N LEU A 13 12.14 22.76 -3.50
CA LEU A 13 13.37 22.08 -3.06
C LEU A 13 14.38 23.01 -2.37
N LEU A 14 14.10 24.32 -2.31
CA LEU A 14 15.04 25.33 -1.80
C LEU A 14 14.74 25.84 -0.38
N THR A 15 13.68 25.37 0.30
CA THR A 15 13.32 25.86 1.65
C THR A 15 13.42 24.81 2.77
N ALA A 16 13.86 23.58 2.47
CA ALA A 16 14.11 22.57 3.50
C ALA A 16 15.51 22.76 4.15
N SER A 17 15.76 23.92 4.75
CA SER A 17 16.88 24.12 5.67
C SER A 17 16.36 24.65 7.01
N LEU A 18 16.63 23.86 8.04
CA LEU A 18 16.47 24.15 9.48
C LEU A 18 15.04 24.43 9.97
N HIS A 19 14.39 23.39 10.48
CA HIS A 19 13.73 23.50 11.80
C HIS A 19 13.75 22.13 12.48
N ALA A 20 14.76 21.94 13.33
CA ALA A 20 14.77 20.89 14.34
C ALA A 20 13.83 21.33 15.47
N GLN A 21 12.69 20.67 15.61
CA GLN A 21 11.91 20.71 16.84
C GLN A 21 11.53 19.30 17.28
N SER A 22 12.21 18.89 18.35
CA SER A 22 11.87 17.78 19.23
C SER A 22 10.44 17.96 19.77
N SER A 23 9.60 16.93 19.64
CA SER A 23 8.38 16.78 20.43
C SER A 23 8.07 15.30 20.61
N LYS A 24 8.15 14.86 21.87
CA LYS A 24 7.79 13.53 22.36
C LYS A 24 6.30 13.27 22.10
N ALA A 25 5.98 12.21 21.37
CA ALA A 25 4.62 11.71 21.22
C ALA A 25 4.49 10.29 21.81
N LYS A 26 3.49 10.16 22.68
CA LYS A 26 3.05 9.01 23.47
C LYS A 26 2.55 7.85 22.57
N PRO A 27 2.77 6.57 22.92
CA PRO A 27 2.35 5.43 22.08
C PRO A 27 0.82 5.30 22.07
N LYS A 28 0.22 5.35 20.88
CA LYS A 28 -1.18 4.95 20.64
C LYS A 28 -1.25 3.48 20.26
N ALA A 29 -2.25 2.82 20.82
CA ALA A 29 -2.43 1.37 20.89
C ALA A 29 -2.48 0.65 19.54
N ALA A 30 -2.00 -0.59 19.57
CA ALA A 30 -2.00 -1.55 18.47
C ALA A 30 -3.42 -1.85 17.94
N PRO A 31 -3.58 -2.15 16.65
CA PRO A 31 -4.83 -2.67 16.11
C PRO A 31 -5.15 -4.03 16.72
N SER A 32 -6.37 -4.14 17.22
CA SER A 32 -6.99 -5.35 17.74
C SER A 32 -7.14 -6.42 16.66
N LYS A 33 -6.89 -7.67 17.07
CA LYS A 33 -6.97 -8.94 16.33
C LYS A 33 -8.11 -8.99 15.29
N PRO A 34 -7.85 -9.43 14.04
CA PRO A 34 -8.90 -9.97 13.19
C PRO A 34 -9.40 -11.26 13.83
N LYS A 35 -10.62 -11.26 14.33
CA LYS A 35 -11.31 -12.47 14.79
C LYS A 35 -11.84 -13.15 13.53
N LEU A 36 -11.16 -14.19 13.07
CA LEU A 36 -11.72 -15.14 12.10
C LEU A 36 -12.93 -15.79 12.75
N VAL A 37 -14.11 -15.21 12.55
CA VAL A 37 -15.37 -15.81 12.96
C VAL A 37 -15.68 -16.92 11.97
N ALA A 38 -15.24 -18.13 12.32
CA ALA A 38 -15.74 -19.35 11.71
C ALA A 38 -17.25 -19.44 11.97
N LYS A 39 -18.05 -19.06 10.97
CA LYS A 39 -19.48 -19.38 10.97
C LYS A 39 -19.58 -20.88 10.68
N LYS A 40 -19.87 -21.64 11.74
CA LYS A 40 -20.20 -23.07 11.68
C LYS A 40 -21.47 -23.22 10.81
N THR A 41 -21.31 -23.69 9.58
CA THR A 41 -22.43 -24.17 8.77
C THR A 41 -22.25 -25.68 8.59
N THR A 42 -23.09 -26.41 9.32
CA THR A 42 -23.20 -27.87 9.28
C THR A 42 -23.83 -28.32 7.96
N SER A 43 -23.38 -29.48 7.49
CA SER A 43 -23.97 -30.39 6.50
C SER A 43 -23.69 -30.14 5.01
N GLY A 44 -22.77 -30.96 4.51
CA GLY A 44 -22.51 -31.18 3.09
C GLY A 44 -21.21 -31.97 2.92
N THR A 45 -21.18 -33.22 3.37
CA THR A 45 -20.04 -34.14 3.24
C THR A 45 -19.69 -34.35 1.77
N LYS A 46 -18.73 -33.58 1.25
CA LYS A 46 -17.84 -34.02 0.17
C LYS A 46 -16.47 -34.19 0.78
N GLN A 47 -16.11 -35.46 1.04
CA GLN A 47 -14.72 -35.88 1.13
C GLN A 47 -14.02 -35.42 -0.15
N TYR A 48 -13.30 -34.29 -0.07
CA TYR A 48 -12.29 -33.98 -1.07
C TYR A 48 -11.09 -34.84 -0.71
N ALA A 49 -10.91 -35.89 -1.52
CA ALA A 49 -9.72 -36.71 -1.52
C ALA A 49 -8.49 -35.79 -1.50
N ALA A 50 -7.59 -36.08 -0.56
CA ALA A 50 -6.28 -35.47 -0.46
C ALA A 50 -5.54 -35.69 -1.79
N THR A 51 -5.68 -34.73 -2.68
CA THR A 51 -4.89 -34.66 -3.89
C THR A 51 -3.67 -33.87 -3.49
N THR A 52 -2.51 -34.52 -3.56
CA THR A 52 -1.17 -34.02 -3.26
C THR A 52 -0.76 -32.91 -4.23
N ALA A 53 -1.49 -31.81 -4.26
CA ALA A 53 -1.04 -30.56 -4.81
C ALA A 53 -0.46 -29.75 -3.64
N ALA A 54 0.87 -29.61 -3.62
CA ALA A 54 1.54 -28.81 -2.62
C ALA A 54 1.11 -27.34 -2.77
N GLY A 55 0.27 -26.85 -1.86
CA GLY A 55 -0.18 -25.46 -1.81
C GLY A 55 -1.68 -25.30 -1.57
N TRP A 56 -2.10 -24.07 -1.33
CA TRP A 56 -3.50 -23.72 -1.07
C TRP A 56 -4.34 -23.83 -2.35
N SER A 57 -5.61 -24.21 -2.19
CA SER A 57 -6.57 -24.22 -3.29
C SER A 57 -6.95 -22.79 -3.70
N THR A 58 -7.44 -22.62 -4.93
CA THR A 58 -7.92 -21.33 -5.44
C THR A 58 -9.04 -20.76 -4.57
N GLU A 59 -9.92 -21.63 -4.06
CA GLU A 59 -11.01 -21.26 -3.17
C GLU A 59 -10.48 -20.72 -1.83
N GLU A 60 -9.50 -21.41 -1.23
CA GLU A 60 -8.88 -20.98 0.03
C GLU A 60 -8.19 -19.61 -0.13
N LYS A 61 -7.42 -19.43 -1.22
CA LYS A 61 -6.79 -18.15 -1.57
C LYS A 61 -7.81 -17.03 -1.71
N THR A 62 -8.92 -17.31 -2.40
CA THR A 62 -10.00 -16.33 -2.64
C THR A 62 -10.68 -15.93 -1.34
N VAL A 63 -10.93 -16.89 -0.43
CA VAL A 63 -11.50 -16.60 0.89
C VAL A 63 -10.57 -15.70 1.71
N PHE A 64 -9.28 -16.02 1.78
CA PHE A 64 -8.29 -15.18 2.46
C PHE A 64 -8.24 -13.77 1.88
N PHE A 65 -8.11 -13.67 0.55
CA PHE A 65 -7.95 -12.39 -0.14
C PHE A 65 -9.16 -11.48 0.05
N ASN A 66 -10.38 -12.02 -0.10
CA ASN A 66 -11.61 -11.25 0.10
C ASN A 66 -11.79 -10.79 1.55
N ALA A 67 -11.44 -11.64 2.53
CA ALA A 67 -11.45 -11.25 3.93
C ALA A 67 -10.44 -10.13 4.20
N CYS A 68 -9.22 -10.26 3.67
CA CYS A 68 -8.19 -9.26 3.81
C CYS A 68 -8.61 -7.89 3.24
N ILE A 69 -9.17 -7.85 2.02
CA ILE A 69 -9.65 -6.58 1.44
C ILE A 69 -10.79 -5.98 2.26
N LYS A 70 -11.74 -6.82 2.73
CA LYS A 70 -12.92 -6.36 3.48
C LYS A 70 -12.56 -5.64 4.79
N GLU A 71 -11.50 -6.08 5.46
CA GLU A 71 -11.06 -5.47 6.73
C GLU A 71 -10.23 -4.19 6.53
N LEU A 72 -9.75 -3.93 5.30
CA LEU A 72 -8.92 -2.76 5.00
C LEU A 72 -9.79 -1.63 4.45
N ASN A 73 -9.74 -0.48 5.12
CA ASN A 73 -10.31 0.77 4.60
C ASN A 73 -9.33 1.52 3.69
N TRP A 74 -8.68 0.81 2.77
CA TRP A 74 -7.75 1.39 1.78
C TRP A 74 -8.37 1.38 0.37
N SER A 75 -7.69 2.02 -0.59
CA SER A 75 -8.09 1.92 -1.99
C SER A 75 -8.01 0.47 -2.48
N LYS A 76 -8.82 0.13 -3.48
CA LYS A 76 -8.86 -1.22 -4.06
C LYS A 76 -7.47 -1.73 -4.45
N ASP A 77 -6.65 -0.87 -5.05
CA ASP A 77 -5.32 -1.21 -5.54
C ASP A 77 -4.30 -1.42 -4.40
N SER A 78 -4.35 -0.60 -3.35
CA SER A 78 -3.49 -0.78 -2.16
C SER A 78 -3.90 -2.03 -1.37
N SER A 79 -5.20 -2.24 -1.12
CA SER A 79 -5.68 -3.46 -0.47
C SER A 79 -5.32 -4.70 -1.27
N THR A 80 -5.50 -4.69 -2.60
CA THR A 80 -5.16 -5.81 -3.49
C THR A 80 -3.69 -6.17 -3.42
N ARG A 81 -2.78 -5.19 -3.51
CA ARG A 81 -1.34 -5.43 -3.46
C ARG A 81 -0.91 -5.98 -2.08
N TYR A 82 -1.37 -5.36 -1.00
CA TYR A 82 -1.05 -5.80 0.35
C TYR A 82 -1.56 -7.21 0.62
N CYS A 83 -2.82 -7.51 0.27
CA CYS A 83 -3.41 -8.81 0.50
C CYS A 83 -2.75 -9.91 -0.33
N ASN A 84 -2.37 -9.63 -1.58
CA ASN A 84 -1.58 -10.56 -2.39
C ASN A 84 -0.20 -10.83 -1.77
N CYS A 85 0.47 -9.80 -1.27
CA CYS A 85 1.75 -9.97 -0.58
C CYS A 85 1.61 -10.85 0.68
N MET A 86 0.61 -10.57 1.52
CA MET A 86 0.35 -11.33 2.74
C MET A 86 0.06 -12.80 2.41
N LEU A 87 -0.81 -13.04 1.43
CA LEU A 87 -1.14 -14.39 0.97
C LEU A 87 0.13 -15.14 0.53
N ALA A 88 0.92 -14.55 -0.37
CA ALA A 88 2.14 -15.19 -0.88
C ALA A 88 3.14 -15.54 0.22
N LYS A 89 3.29 -14.67 1.25
CA LYS A 89 4.17 -14.95 2.38
C LYS A 89 3.62 -16.03 3.31
N ILE A 90 2.31 -16.04 3.54
CA ILE A 90 1.66 -17.06 4.39
C ILE A 90 1.72 -18.42 3.71
N GLU A 91 1.43 -18.52 2.41
CA GLU A 91 1.54 -19.77 1.64
C GLU A 91 2.95 -20.36 1.68
N LYS A 92 3.98 -19.50 1.71
CA LYS A 92 5.37 -19.93 1.83
C LYS A 92 5.69 -20.52 3.19
N LEU A 93 5.01 -20.07 4.25
CA LEU A 93 5.22 -20.54 5.62
C LEU A 93 4.33 -21.75 5.97
N TYR A 94 3.15 -21.82 5.38
CA TYR A 94 2.12 -22.80 5.69
C TYR A 94 1.65 -23.47 4.41
N PRO A 95 2.11 -24.70 4.13
CA PRO A 95 1.72 -25.47 2.96
C PRO A 95 0.20 -25.61 2.75
N SER A 96 -0.58 -25.52 3.83
CA SER A 96 -2.05 -25.55 3.79
C SER A 96 -2.72 -24.36 4.50
N ALA A 97 -3.94 -24.02 4.08
CA ALA A 97 -4.73 -22.96 4.71
C ALA A 97 -5.02 -23.25 6.19
N LYS A 98 -5.28 -24.53 6.52
CA LYS A 98 -5.50 -24.97 7.90
C LYS A 98 -4.28 -24.73 8.79
N GLU A 99 -3.08 -24.97 8.30
CA GLU A 99 -1.86 -24.73 9.08
C GLU A 99 -1.62 -23.25 9.36
N SER A 100 -2.12 -22.35 8.51
CA SER A 100 -2.02 -20.90 8.70
C SER A 100 -2.79 -20.38 9.91
N GLU A 101 -3.69 -21.19 10.48
CA GLU A 101 -4.32 -20.90 11.78
C GLU A 101 -3.29 -20.82 12.92
N ASN A 102 -2.09 -21.40 12.73
CA ASN A 102 -0.97 -21.29 13.66
C ASN A 102 -0.11 -20.03 13.46
N LEU A 103 -0.51 -19.11 12.56
CA LEU A 103 0.14 -17.83 12.40
C LEU A 103 -0.04 -17.00 13.67
N THR A 104 1.04 -16.80 14.42
CA THR A 104 0.99 -15.98 15.64
C THR A 104 0.80 -14.50 15.28
N GLN A 105 0.30 -13.72 16.24
CA GLN A 105 0.12 -12.29 16.05
C GLN A 105 1.45 -11.59 15.76
N GLU A 106 2.53 -12.00 16.42
CA GLU A 106 3.87 -11.46 16.22
C GLU A 106 4.34 -11.71 14.79
N LYS A 107 4.14 -12.93 14.28
CA LYS A 107 4.52 -13.27 12.91
C LYS A 107 3.64 -12.54 11.90
N ALA A 108 2.34 -12.44 12.14
CA ALA A 108 1.44 -11.65 11.30
C ALA A 108 1.88 -10.19 11.20
N VAL A 109 2.31 -9.57 12.31
CA VAL A 109 2.83 -8.19 12.33
C VAL A 109 4.15 -8.08 11.55
N GLU A 110 5.05 -9.04 11.66
CA GLU A 110 6.29 -9.09 10.89
C GLU A 110 6.01 -9.16 9.38
N LEU A 111 5.11 -10.05 8.96
CA LEU A 111 4.70 -10.20 7.56
C LEU A 111 4.01 -8.93 7.04
N ALA A 112 3.11 -8.35 7.84
CA ALA A 112 2.42 -7.11 7.50
C ALA A 112 3.40 -5.96 7.29
N LYS A 113 4.38 -5.79 8.18
CA LYS A 113 5.46 -4.81 8.02
C LYS A 113 6.26 -5.05 6.74
N ALA A 114 6.61 -6.30 6.45
CA ALA A 114 7.34 -6.64 5.24
C ALA A 114 6.51 -6.35 3.97
N CYS A 115 5.20 -6.60 4.01
CA CYS A 115 4.31 -6.33 2.88
C CYS A 115 4.08 -4.84 2.66
N LEU A 116 3.88 -4.09 3.74
CA LEU A 116 3.83 -2.64 3.71
C LEU A 116 5.15 -2.03 3.21
N ALA A 117 6.30 -2.62 3.56
CA ALA A 117 7.60 -2.20 3.06
C ALA A 117 7.82 -2.58 1.58
N SER A 118 7.22 -3.66 1.09
CA SER A 118 7.29 -4.04 -0.33
C SER A 118 6.37 -3.24 -1.24
N GLU A 119 5.34 -2.58 -0.70
CA GLU A 119 4.50 -1.60 -1.43
C GLU A 119 5.30 -0.34 -1.81
N VAL A 120 6.32 -0.03 -1.01
CA VAL A 120 7.21 1.12 -1.15
C VAL A 120 8.57 0.60 -1.60
N GLY A 121 8.61 0.06 -2.82
CA GLY A 121 9.76 -0.68 -3.35
C GLY A 121 11.10 -0.04 -2.97
N SER A 122 11.86 -0.67 -2.07
CA SER A 122 13.16 -0.20 -1.55
C SER A 122 13.24 1.29 -1.21
N SER A 123 12.12 1.97 -0.98
CA SER A 123 12.07 3.41 -0.89
C SER A 123 12.35 3.83 0.56
N ASN A 124 13.36 4.67 0.73
CA ASN A 124 13.72 5.33 1.99
C ASN A 124 12.74 6.46 2.34
N TRP A 125 11.57 6.53 1.70
CA TRP A 125 10.55 7.49 2.06
C TRP A 125 9.98 7.14 3.44
N GLY A 126 9.92 8.12 4.33
CA GLY A 126 9.22 7.99 5.61
C GLY A 126 7.72 8.28 5.46
N ALA A 127 6.95 7.97 6.50
CA ALA A 127 5.52 8.25 6.52
C ALA A 127 5.22 9.77 6.42
N LYS A 128 6.11 10.60 6.96
CA LYS A 128 5.98 12.06 6.95
C LYS A 128 6.12 12.62 5.53
N GLU A 129 7.13 12.16 4.80
CA GLU A 129 7.42 12.59 3.42
C GLU A 129 6.27 12.21 2.49
N ARG A 130 5.74 10.98 2.62
CA ARG A 130 4.57 10.53 1.86
C ARG A 130 3.34 11.37 2.15
N THR A 131 3.06 11.62 3.44
CA THR A 131 1.90 12.43 3.86
C THR A 131 2.00 13.85 3.32
N GLU A 132 3.19 14.46 3.40
CA GLU A 132 3.42 15.79 2.89
C GLU A 132 3.27 15.84 1.37
N PHE A 133 3.84 14.85 0.66
CA PHE A 133 3.65 14.72 -0.78
C PHE A 133 2.16 14.62 -1.14
N SER A 134 1.40 13.70 -0.54
CA SER A 134 -0.01 13.51 -0.85
C SER A 134 -0.81 14.80 -0.59
N LYS A 135 -0.58 15.46 0.55
CA LYS A 135 -1.26 16.72 0.89
C LYS A 135 -0.98 17.83 -0.13
N GLN A 136 0.28 18.03 -0.50
CA GLN A 136 0.66 19.05 -1.47
C GLN A 136 0.16 18.71 -2.87
N CYS A 137 0.29 17.45 -3.27
CA CYS A 137 -0.19 16.95 -4.54
C CYS A 137 -1.71 17.17 -4.64
N GLU A 138 -2.50 16.80 -3.64
CA GLU A 138 -3.96 16.93 -3.67
C GLU A 138 -4.39 18.41 -3.77
N ALA A 139 -3.71 19.31 -3.04
CA ALA A 139 -3.98 20.76 -3.10
C ALA A 139 -3.83 21.34 -4.53
N VAL A 140 -2.90 20.79 -5.32
CA VAL A 140 -2.68 21.17 -6.72
C VAL A 140 -3.58 20.37 -7.66
N ALA A 141 -3.69 19.06 -7.46
CA ALA A 141 -4.43 18.13 -8.31
C ALA A 141 -5.93 18.46 -8.31
N THR A 142 -6.50 18.89 -7.18
CA THR A 142 -7.92 19.25 -7.07
C THR A 142 -8.34 20.27 -8.13
N LYS A 143 -7.45 21.21 -8.50
CA LYS A 143 -7.71 22.24 -9.51
C LYS A 143 -7.70 21.72 -10.94
N ASN A 144 -7.14 20.53 -11.18
CA ASN A 144 -6.79 20.03 -12.50
C ASN A 144 -7.48 18.71 -12.85
N VAL A 145 -7.68 17.84 -11.86
CA VAL A 145 -8.31 16.53 -12.01
C VAL A 145 -9.66 16.44 -11.27
N GLY A 146 -9.99 17.45 -10.46
CA GLY A 146 -11.18 17.48 -9.60
C GLY A 146 -10.93 16.86 -8.22
N ALA A 147 -11.74 17.25 -7.23
CA ALA A 147 -11.60 16.79 -5.84
C ALA A 147 -11.76 15.27 -5.71
N ASP A 148 -12.72 14.69 -6.43
CA ASP A 148 -13.03 13.26 -6.37
C ASP A 148 -11.88 12.38 -6.87
N LYS A 149 -11.03 12.91 -7.76
CA LYS A 149 -9.91 12.18 -8.36
C LYS A 149 -8.55 12.56 -7.81
N ALA A 150 -8.44 13.69 -7.11
CA ALA A 150 -7.18 14.24 -6.62
C ALA A 150 -6.40 13.22 -5.79
N LYS A 151 -7.08 12.54 -4.86
CA LYS A 151 -6.46 11.52 -4.02
C LYS A 151 -5.91 10.34 -4.82
N SER A 152 -6.72 9.73 -5.68
CA SER A 152 -6.30 8.58 -6.51
C SER A 152 -5.14 8.95 -7.43
N TYR A 153 -5.20 10.13 -8.05
CA TYR A 153 -4.14 10.67 -8.88
C TYR A 153 -2.82 10.82 -8.08
N CYS A 154 -2.89 11.39 -6.88
CA CYS A 154 -1.71 11.61 -6.04
C CYS A 154 -1.11 10.31 -5.50
N ASP A 155 -1.94 9.35 -5.12
CA ASP A 155 -1.47 8.02 -4.72
C ASP A 155 -0.76 7.33 -5.90
N CYS A 156 -1.30 7.44 -7.12
CA CYS A 156 -0.65 6.93 -8.33
C CYS A 156 0.70 7.60 -8.61
N MET A 157 0.77 8.92 -8.51
CA MET A 157 2.02 9.67 -8.70
C MET A 157 3.07 9.29 -7.66
N LEU A 158 2.68 9.20 -6.38
CA LEU A 158 3.57 8.84 -5.29
C LEU A 158 4.21 7.46 -5.52
N VAL A 159 3.42 6.46 -5.91
CA VAL A 159 3.92 5.12 -6.22
C VAL A 159 4.98 5.14 -7.33
N LYS A 160 4.77 5.94 -8.38
CA LYS A 160 5.74 6.05 -9.49
C LYS A 160 7.02 6.76 -9.04
N ILE A 161 6.88 7.82 -8.25
CA ILE A 161 8.01 8.58 -7.71
C ILE A 161 8.84 7.70 -6.78
N GLU A 162 8.24 7.00 -5.83
CA GLU A 162 8.97 6.15 -4.89
C GLU A 162 9.70 4.99 -5.58
N LYS A 163 9.13 4.50 -6.68
CA LYS A 163 9.74 3.44 -7.48
C LYS A 163 11.00 3.92 -8.23
N GLU A 164 10.95 5.12 -8.79
CA GLU A 164 12.06 5.68 -9.57
C GLU A 164 13.11 6.37 -8.68
N PHE A 165 12.66 6.99 -7.59
CA PHE A 165 13.47 7.73 -6.63
C PHE A 165 13.28 7.12 -5.24
N PRO A 166 13.98 6.02 -4.93
CA PRO A 166 13.92 5.40 -3.61
C PRO A 166 14.30 6.36 -2.49
N ASN A 167 15.16 7.35 -2.74
CA ASN A 167 15.46 8.41 -1.79
C ASN A 167 14.69 9.70 -2.13
N PRO A 168 13.90 10.28 -1.20
CA PRO A 168 13.17 11.53 -1.43
C PRO A 168 14.04 12.70 -1.90
N ALA A 169 15.33 12.74 -1.50
CA ALA A 169 16.24 13.80 -1.92
C ALA A 169 16.49 13.81 -3.45
N ASP A 170 16.36 12.65 -4.09
CA ASP A 170 16.65 12.47 -5.52
C ASP A 170 15.48 12.89 -6.41
N VAL A 171 14.28 13.15 -5.85
CA VAL A 171 13.11 13.62 -6.61
C VAL A 171 13.39 14.92 -7.34
N SER A 172 14.33 15.72 -6.84
CA SER A 172 14.83 16.92 -7.51
C SER A 172 15.41 16.68 -8.89
N GLN A 173 15.86 15.46 -9.18
CA GLN A 173 16.42 15.04 -10.46
C GLN A 173 15.33 14.63 -11.46
N MET A 174 14.06 14.61 -11.04
CA MET A 174 12.96 14.19 -11.88
C MET A 174 12.77 15.13 -13.06
N LYS A 175 12.87 14.58 -14.27
CA LYS A 175 12.66 15.33 -15.50
C LYS A 175 11.19 15.68 -15.64
N GLN A 176 10.95 16.90 -16.12
CA GLN A 176 9.62 17.43 -16.42
C GLN A 176 8.82 16.54 -17.40
N GLU A 177 9.49 15.94 -18.38
CA GLU A 177 8.87 14.99 -19.32
C GLU A 177 8.34 13.73 -18.61
N THR A 178 9.10 13.22 -17.64
CA THR A 178 8.69 12.09 -16.80
C THR A 178 7.44 12.43 -16.00
N VAL A 179 7.40 13.63 -15.39
CA VAL A 179 6.21 14.10 -14.66
C VAL A 179 5.00 14.19 -15.57
N ALA A 180 5.14 14.77 -16.77
CA ALA A 180 4.03 14.92 -17.71
C ALA A 180 3.50 13.56 -18.17
N LYS A 181 4.39 12.61 -18.48
CA LYS A 181 4.01 11.23 -18.82
C LYS A 181 3.24 10.55 -17.69
N TRP A 182 3.74 10.62 -16.47
CA TRP A 182 3.09 9.99 -15.32
C TRP A 182 1.76 10.65 -14.99
N ALA A 183 1.64 11.97 -15.13
CA ALA A 183 0.37 12.67 -14.95
C ALA A 183 -0.69 12.18 -15.93
N GLU A 184 -0.35 11.97 -17.21
CA GLU A 184 -1.28 11.41 -18.20
C GLU A 184 -1.68 9.96 -17.88
N GLU A 185 -0.74 9.15 -17.37
CA GLU A 185 -1.03 7.78 -16.93
C GLU A 185 -1.95 7.75 -15.70
N CYS A 186 -1.67 8.59 -14.70
CA CYS A 186 -2.43 8.66 -13.46
C CYS A 186 -3.82 9.30 -13.62
N ASN A 187 -4.01 10.16 -14.63
CA ASN A 187 -5.32 10.74 -14.95
C ASN A 187 -6.32 9.75 -15.54
N LYS A 188 -5.86 8.58 -16.00
CA LYS A 188 -6.71 7.53 -16.60
C LYS A 188 -7.31 6.58 -15.56
N GLN A 189 -6.98 6.76 -14.29
CA GLN A 189 -7.55 5.98 -13.19
C GLN A 189 -8.96 6.43 -12.80
#